data_AF-A0A6N9TWC2-F1
#
_entry.id   AF-A0A6N9TWC2-F1
#
_cell.length_a   1.000
_cell.length_b   1.000
_cell.length_c   1.000
_cell.angle_alpha   90.00
_cell.angle_beta   90.00
_cell.angle_gamma   90.00
#
_symmetry.space_group_name_H-M   'P 1'
#
loop_
_entity.id
_entity.type
_entity.pdbx_description
1 polymer ?
#
loop_
_entity_poly.entity_id
_entity_poly.type
_entity_poly.pdbx_seq_one_letter_code
_entity_poly.pdbx_strand_id
1 'polypeptide(L)'
;HYSYLAYLSMVLSFILAIVQLYVWVKEIRVHSHLKSKIAKLSSIGLLLIPLAIAWLFPTVSLDSTTVAAKGYHFTLATENDTNTQNQEGATVQYLKPDTSIYFTKSAYQNQMREIADRYLAEETIVVTNENYMEVMEAIYD
;
A
#
# COMPACT_ATOMS: atom_id res chain seq x y z
N HIS A 1 6.86 0.78 -2.25
CA HIS A 1 8.13 1.52 -2.09
C HIS A 1 8.06 3.02 -2.45
N TYR A 2 6.87 3.64 -2.58
CA TYR A 2 6.72 5.10 -2.82
C TYR A 2 5.82 5.82 -1.79
N SER A 3 5.27 5.07 -0.83
CA SER A 3 4.32 5.60 0.16
C SER A 3 4.94 6.69 1.02
N TYR A 4 6.23 6.59 1.36
CA TYR A 4 6.94 7.64 2.12
C TYR A 4 7.00 8.96 1.37
N LEU A 5 7.21 8.92 0.05
CA LEU A 5 7.22 10.12 -0.80
C LEU A 5 5.83 10.79 -0.85
N ALA A 6 4.77 9.98 -0.88
CA ALA A 6 3.39 10.45 -0.85
C ALA A 6 3.00 11.05 0.52
N TYR A 7 3.42 10.44 1.62
CA TYR A 7 3.21 11.03 2.95
C TYR A 7 3.98 12.34 3.11
N LEU A 8 5.23 12.39 2.62
CA LEU A 8 6.03 13.60 2.68
C LEU A 8 5.44 14.73 1.83
N SER A 9 4.95 14.44 0.63
CA SER A 9 4.30 15.44 -0.22
C SER A 9 2.97 15.91 0.37
N MET A 10 2.17 15.01 0.97
CA MET A 10 0.93 15.36 1.66
C MET A 10 1.18 16.33 2.82
N VAL A 11 2.18 16.04 3.65
CA VAL A 11 2.56 16.92 4.77
C VAL A 11 3.06 18.27 4.27
N LEU A 12 3.92 18.28 3.25
CA LEU A 12 4.45 19.52 2.67
C LEU A 12 3.34 20.39 2.07
N SER A 13 2.44 19.81 1.28
CA SER A 13 1.30 20.52 0.70
C SER A 13 0.35 21.05 1.77
N PHE A 14 0.15 20.32 2.87
CA PHE A 14 -0.67 20.78 3.98
C PHE A 14 -0.07 22.01 4.68
N ILE A 15 1.25 22.01 4.92
CA ILE A 15 1.96 23.17 5.48
C ILE A 15 1.84 24.38 4.56
N LEU A 16 2.05 24.20 3.25
CA LEU A 16 1.93 25.26 2.26
C LEU A 16 0.50 25.84 2.22
N ALA A 17 -0.52 24.99 2.31
CA ALA A 17 -1.92 25.44 2.35
C ALA A 17 -2.22 26.30 3.58
N ILE A 18 -1.68 25.96 4.76
CA ILE A 18 -1.82 26.79 5.98
C ILE A 18 -1.14 28.14 5.80
N VAL A 19 0.07 28.17 5.23
CA VAL A 19 0.80 29.42 4.98
C VAL A 19 0.04 30.30 3.99
N GLN A 20 -0.47 29.72 2.90
CA GLN A 20 -1.29 30.42 1.91
C GLN A 20 -2.57 30.97 2.53
N LEU A 21 -3.26 30.18 3.37
CA LEU A 21 -4.44 30.63 4.09
C LEU A 21 -4.12 31.81 5.03
N TYR A 22 -3.01 31.74 5.76
CA TYR A 22 -2.57 32.81 6.65
C TYR A 22 -2.26 34.11 5.88
N VAL A 23 -1.50 34.01 4.79
CA VAL A 23 -1.20 35.17 3.92
C VAL A 23 -2.49 35.75 3.34
N TRP A 24 -3.37 34.89 2.84
CA TRP A 24 -4.66 35.29 2.28
C TRP A 24 -5.53 36.03 3.31
N VAL A 25 -5.66 35.50 4.54
CA VAL A 25 -6.40 36.18 5.62
C VAL A 25 -5.79 37.54 5.94
N LYS A 26 -4.46 37.66 5.89
CA LYS A 26 -3.77 38.90 6.22
C LYS A 26 -3.87 39.96 5.10
N GLU A 27 -3.99 39.54 3.85
CA GLU A 27 -4.13 40.41 2.69
C GLU A 27 -5.58 40.79 2.35
N ILE A 28 -6.58 40.19 3.01
CA ILE A 28 -7.97 40.60 2.89
C ILE A 28 -8.11 42.06 3.35
N ARG A 29 -8.18 42.98 2.38
CA ARG A 29 -8.69 44.33 2.59
C ARG A 29 -10.20 44.27 2.53
N VAL A 30 -10.84 44.20 3.70
CA VAL A 30 -12.29 44.24 3.81
C VAL A 30 -12.77 45.64 3.42
N HIS A 31 -13.12 45.85 2.15
CA HIS A 31 -13.78 47.09 1.76
C HIS A 31 -15.15 47.15 2.46
N SER A 32 -15.33 48.20 3.27
CA SER A 32 -16.40 48.40 4.26
C SER A 32 -17.79 48.65 3.66
N HIS A 33 -18.24 47.84 2.70
CA HIS A 33 -19.56 47.99 2.07
C HIS A 33 -20.57 46.91 2.47
N LEU A 34 -20.14 45.91 3.25
CA LEU A 34 -20.99 44.78 3.63
C LEU A 34 -21.45 44.90 5.09
N LYS A 35 -22.34 45.86 5.35
CA LYS A 35 -23.06 46.00 6.65
C LYS A 35 -24.31 45.11 6.77
N SER A 36 -24.69 44.39 5.70
CA SER A 36 -25.90 43.57 5.69
C SER A 36 -25.69 42.23 6.41
N LYS A 37 -26.66 41.82 7.24
CA LYS A 37 -26.65 40.54 7.97
C LYS A 37 -26.41 39.33 7.04
N ILE A 38 -26.88 39.42 5.80
CA ILE A 38 -26.73 38.39 4.77
C ILE A 38 -25.27 38.25 4.31
N ALA A 39 -24.53 39.35 4.21
CA ALA A 39 -23.13 39.32 3.83
C ALA A 39 -22.22 38.74 4.92
N LYS A 40 -22.60 38.94 6.19
CA LYS A 40 -21.90 38.32 7.31
C LYS A 40 -22.15 36.81 7.36
N LEU A 41 -23.39 36.39 7.08
CA LEU A 41 -23.75 34.97 6.99
C LEU A 41 -23.06 34.28 5.80
N SER A 42 -23.02 34.92 4.63
CA SER A 42 -22.35 34.37 3.45
C SER A 42 -20.84 34.29 3.63
N SER A 43 -20.22 35.25 4.31
CA SER A 43 -18.79 35.18 4.66
C SER A 43 -18.47 34.00 5.59
N ILE A 44 -19.32 33.75 6.60
CA ILE A 44 -19.20 32.57 7.47
C ILE A 44 -19.43 31.28 6.66
N GLY A 45 -20.42 31.27 5.76
CA GLY A 45 -20.72 30.13 4.90
C GLY A 45 -19.55 29.79 3.98
N LEU A 46 -18.94 30.81 3.35
CA LEU A 46 -17.77 30.65 2.48
C LEU A 46 -16.56 30.08 3.23
N LEU A 47 -16.36 30.48 4.49
CA LEU A 47 -15.27 29.98 5.33
C LEU A 47 -15.44 28.50 5.71
N LEU A 48 -16.68 28.02 5.77
CA LEU A 48 -17.00 26.63 6.11
C LEU A 48 -16.89 25.67 4.91
N ILE A 49 -16.89 26.18 3.67
CA ILE A 49 -16.75 25.38 2.44
C ILE A 49 -15.53 24.44 2.48
N PRO A 50 -14.29 24.88 2.76
CA PRO A 50 -13.13 23.98 2.80
C PRO A 50 -13.22 22.92 3.89
N LEU A 51 -13.82 23.23 5.05
CA LEU A 51 -14.09 22.23 6.10
C LEU A 51 -15.10 21.18 5.65
N ALA A 52 -16.17 21.62 4.98
CA ALA A 52 -17.18 20.73 4.43
C ALA A 52 -16.59 19.84 3.34
N ILE A 53 -15.75 20.38 2.45
CA ILE A 53 -15.06 19.58 1.42
C ILE A 53 -14.18 18.52 2.09
N ALA A 54 -13.41 18.85 3.13
CA ALA A 54 -12.57 17.88 3.84
C ALA A 54 -13.38 16.77 4.54
N TRP A 55 -14.56 17.12 5.08
CA TRP A 55 -15.44 16.15 5.77
C TRP A 55 -16.25 15.29 4.80
N LEU A 56 -16.74 15.86 3.71
CA LEU A 56 -17.56 15.16 2.71
C LEU A 56 -16.73 14.47 1.63
N PHE A 57 -15.42 14.70 1.55
CA PHE A 57 -14.58 13.97 0.60
C PHE A 57 -14.60 12.48 0.95
N PRO A 58 -15.06 11.60 0.05
CA PRO A 58 -15.15 10.19 0.35
C PRO A 58 -13.75 9.64 0.60
N THR A 59 -13.51 9.16 1.81
CA THR A 59 -12.27 8.44 2.14
C THR A 59 -12.38 7.05 1.54
N VAL A 60 -11.93 6.90 0.30
CA VAL A 60 -11.69 5.57 -0.27
C VAL A 60 -10.42 5.02 0.38
N SER A 61 -10.59 4.11 1.33
CA SER A 61 -9.55 3.15 1.64
C SER A 61 -9.25 2.40 0.34
N LEU A 62 -7.99 2.43 -0.08
CA LEU A 62 -7.51 1.64 -1.22
C LEU A 62 -7.73 0.17 -0.88
N ASP A 63 -8.88 -0.35 -1.23
CA ASP A 63 -9.11 -1.78 -1.24
C ASP A 63 -8.20 -2.35 -2.33
N SER A 64 -7.28 -3.22 -1.92
CA SER A 64 -6.19 -3.76 -2.75
C SER A 64 -6.69 -4.65 -3.90
N THR A 65 -7.99 -4.71 -4.13
CA THR A 65 -8.65 -5.45 -5.21
C THR A 65 -8.46 -4.80 -6.59
N THR A 66 -7.99 -3.56 -6.68
CA THR A 66 -7.59 -2.95 -7.97
C THR A 66 -6.37 -3.66 -8.60
N VAL A 67 -5.55 -4.34 -7.79
CA VAL A 67 -4.48 -5.21 -8.30
C VAL A 67 -5.01 -6.59 -8.70
N ALA A 68 -6.08 -7.07 -8.04
CA ALA A 68 -6.76 -8.32 -8.41
C ALA A 68 -7.50 -8.20 -9.76
N ALA A 69 -7.99 -7.02 -10.11
CA ALA A 69 -8.64 -6.74 -11.41
C ALA A 69 -7.69 -6.79 -12.61
N LYS A 70 -6.36 -6.86 -12.39
CA LYS A 70 -5.38 -7.18 -13.44
C LYS A 70 -5.23 -8.70 -13.60
N GLY A 71 -6.34 -9.45 -13.68
CA GLY A 71 -6.41 -10.77 -14.34
C GLY A 71 -5.41 -11.87 -13.92
N TYR A 72 -4.71 -11.76 -12.79
CA TYR A 72 -3.87 -12.83 -12.30
C TYR A 72 -4.74 -13.76 -11.45
N HIS A 73 -5.38 -14.71 -12.13
CA HIS A 73 -5.99 -15.87 -11.50
C HIS A 73 -4.93 -16.95 -11.40
N PHE A 74 -4.35 -17.14 -10.22
CA PHE A 74 -3.51 -18.30 -9.96
C PHE A 74 -4.46 -19.46 -9.65
N THR A 75 -4.58 -20.41 -10.58
CA THR A 75 -5.33 -21.64 -10.30
C THR A 75 -4.65 -22.34 -9.13
N LEU A 76 -5.42 -22.58 -8.06
CA LEU A 76 -4.92 -23.28 -6.90
C LEU A 76 -4.52 -24.71 -7.34
N ALA A 77 -3.38 -25.18 -6.85
CA ALA A 77 -2.74 -26.43 -7.25
C ALA A 77 -3.62 -27.68 -7.15
N THR A 78 -4.73 -27.60 -6.41
CA THR A 78 -5.70 -28.68 -6.21
C THR A 78 -6.37 -29.15 -7.51
N GLU A 79 -6.38 -28.34 -8.57
CA GLU A 79 -6.93 -28.71 -9.90
C GLU A 79 -5.86 -28.95 -10.98
N ASN A 80 -4.59 -29.17 -10.61
CA ASN A 80 -3.52 -29.47 -11.56
C ASN A 80 -3.57 -30.94 -12.03
N ASP A 81 -4.48 -31.25 -12.97
CA ASP A 81 -4.33 -32.47 -13.78
C ASP A 81 -3.18 -32.28 -14.78
N THR A 82 -2.22 -33.20 -14.76
CA THR A 82 -1.12 -33.31 -15.72
C THR A 82 -1.58 -33.32 -17.19
N ASN A 83 -2.80 -33.78 -17.48
CA ASN A 83 -3.35 -33.74 -18.84
C ASN A 83 -3.67 -32.30 -19.28
N THR A 84 -4.26 -31.51 -18.38
CA THR A 84 -4.64 -30.11 -18.66
C THR A 84 -3.40 -29.24 -18.88
N GLN A 85 -2.35 -29.42 -18.08
CA GLN A 85 -1.09 -28.67 -18.24
C GLN A 85 -0.38 -28.95 -19.58
N ASN A 86 -0.42 -30.20 -20.06
CA ASN A 86 0.14 -30.56 -21.36
C ASN A 86 -0.70 -30.01 -22.53
N GLN A 87 -2.01 -29.89 -22.36
CA GLN A 87 -2.92 -29.32 -23.37
C GLN A 87 -2.80 -27.79 -23.46
N GLU A 88 -2.65 -27.12 -22.33
CA GLU A 88 -2.57 -25.66 -22.26
C GLU A 88 -1.15 -25.12 -22.49
N GLY A 89 -0.13 -25.98 -22.51
CA GLY A 89 1.27 -25.60 -22.71
C GLY A 89 1.82 -24.70 -21.59
N ALA A 90 1.14 -24.67 -20.44
CA ALA A 90 1.48 -23.85 -19.30
C ALA A 90 1.98 -24.73 -18.15
N THR A 91 3.24 -24.57 -17.77
CA THR A 91 3.78 -25.16 -16.55
C THR A 91 3.57 -24.16 -15.41
N VAL A 92 2.86 -24.58 -14.35
CA VAL A 92 2.80 -23.81 -13.11
C VAL A 92 4.19 -23.85 -12.48
N GLN A 93 4.99 -22.79 -12.72
CA GLN A 93 6.25 -22.59 -12.03
C GLN A 93 5.96 -21.82 -10.75
N TYR A 94 6.10 -22.50 -9.60
CA TYR A 94 6.16 -21.80 -8.33
C TYR A 94 7.43 -20.96 -8.36
N LEU A 95 7.26 -19.65 -8.52
CA LEU A 95 8.34 -18.68 -8.44
C LEU A 95 9.02 -18.87 -7.08
N LYS A 96 10.35 -19.07 -7.10
CA LYS A 96 11.19 -19.08 -5.90
C LYS A 96 10.74 -17.91 -5.01
N PRO A 97 10.29 -18.15 -3.77
CA PRO A 97 10.06 -17.08 -2.82
C PRO A 97 11.35 -16.27 -2.63
N ASP A 98 11.26 -14.95 -2.70
CA ASP A 98 12.39 -14.06 -2.47
C ASP A 98 11.99 -12.96 -1.49
N THR A 99 12.37 -13.14 -0.23
CA THR A 99 12.16 -12.18 0.86
C THR A 99 13.35 -11.24 1.04
N SER A 100 14.41 -11.35 0.24
CA SER A 100 15.63 -10.53 0.38
C SER A 100 15.35 -9.03 0.28
N ILE A 101 14.27 -8.64 -0.41
CA ILE A 101 13.80 -7.25 -0.53
C ILE A 101 13.40 -6.60 0.81
N TYR A 102 13.12 -7.40 1.83
CA TYR A 102 12.69 -6.93 3.15
C TYR A 102 13.86 -6.79 4.14
N PHE A 103 15.05 -7.24 3.76
CA PHE A 103 16.22 -7.30 4.64
C PHE A 103 17.43 -6.59 4.02
N THR A 104 18.40 -6.24 4.87
CA THR A 104 19.74 -5.94 4.38
C THR A 104 20.43 -7.25 4.00
N LYS A 105 21.38 -7.20 3.05
CA LYS A 105 22.07 -8.40 2.55
C LYS A 105 22.62 -9.31 3.66
N SER A 106 23.25 -8.72 4.69
CA SER A 106 23.81 -9.47 5.81
C SER A 106 22.73 -10.07 6.72
N ALA A 107 21.65 -9.33 6.99
CA ALA A 107 20.54 -9.83 7.79
C ALA A 107 19.81 -10.99 7.10
N TYR A 108 19.60 -10.87 5.79
CA TYR A 108 19.01 -11.93 4.97
C TYR A 108 19.82 -13.22 5.04
N GLN A 109 21.14 -13.14 4.79
CA GLN A 109 22.00 -14.32 4.80
C GLN A 109 22.06 -15.01 6.17
N ASN A 110 22.08 -14.23 7.26
CA ASN A 110 22.04 -14.79 8.60
C ASN A 110 20.71 -15.49 8.89
N GLN A 111 19.59 -14.89 8.48
CA GLN A 111 18.26 -15.48 8.63
C GLN A 111 18.12 -16.77 7.82
N MET A 112 18.54 -16.77 6.55
CA MET A 112 18.48 -17.96 5.69
C MET A 112 19.37 -19.08 6.21
N ARG A 113 20.54 -18.75 6.78
CA ARG A 113 21.39 -19.75 7.44
C ARG A 113 20.69 -20.40 8.63
N GLU A 114 20.07 -19.61 9.51
CA GLU A 114 19.36 -20.15 10.67
C GLU A 114 18.19 -21.05 10.26
N ILE A 115 17.46 -20.65 9.22
CA ILE A 115 16.35 -21.43 8.66
C ILE A 115 16.87 -22.74 8.06
N ALA A 116 17.93 -22.67 7.25
CA ALA A 116 18.54 -23.85 6.65
C ALA A 116 19.07 -24.83 7.71
N ASP A 117 19.75 -24.33 8.75
CA ASP A 117 20.27 -25.17 9.83
C ASP A 117 19.15 -25.91 10.59
N ARG A 118 17.97 -25.29 10.74
CA ARG A 118 16.79 -25.92 11.34
C ARG A 118 16.30 -27.11 10.52
N TYR A 119 16.18 -26.95 9.22
CA TYR A 119 15.69 -28.00 8.33
C TYR A 119 16.74 -29.07 7.98
N LEU A 120 18.03 -28.72 7.98
CA LEU A 120 19.14 -29.67 7.80
C LEU A 120 19.29 -30.63 8.99
N ALA A 121 18.79 -30.25 10.18
CA ALA A 121 18.77 -31.12 11.35
C ALA A 121 17.67 -32.19 11.29
N GLU A 122 16.70 -32.06 10.37
CA GLU A 122 15.58 -32.97 10.21
C GLU A 122 15.83 -33.97 9.08
N GLU A 123 15.59 -35.25 9.32
CA GLU A 123 15.68 -36.29 8.28
C GLU A 123 14.50 -36.21 7.29
N THR A 124 13.36 -35.68 7.73
CA THR A 124 12.15 -35.53 6.91
C THR A 124 11.50 -34.19 7.21
N ILE A 125 11.37 -33.35 6.18
CA ILE A 125 10.77 -32.02 6.29
C ILE A 125 9.28 -32.12 5.94
N VAL A 126 8.41 -31.80 6.87
CA VAL A 126 6.95 -31.74 6.64
C VAL A 126 6.56 -30.33 6.20
N VAL A 127 6.10 -30.20 4.96
CA VAL A 127 5.63 -28.93 4.40
C VAL A 127 4.16 -28.72 4.73
N THR A 128 3.86 -27.60 5.39
CA THR A 128 2.55 -27.15 5.87
C THR A 128 2.26 -25.76 5.30
N ASN A 129 1.03 -25.26 5.44
CA ASN A 129 0.69 -23.92 4.95
C ASN A 129 1.46 -22.82 5.70
N GLU A 130 1.83 -23.08 6.95
CA GLU A 130 2.50 -22.13 7.84
C GLU A 130 3.99 -21.99 7.50
N ASN A 131 4.66 -23.09 7.13
CA ASN A 131 6.09 -23.12 6.83
C ASN A 131 6.42 -23.20 5.33
N TYR A 132 5.41 -23.27 4.44
CA TYR A 132 5.61 -23.41 3.00
C TYR A 132 6.60 -22.38 2.44
N MET A 133 6.39 -21.10 2.75
CA MET A 133 7.24 -20.01 2.27
C MET A 133 8.68 -20.14 2.78
N GLU A 134 8.84 -20.44 4.07
CA GLU A 134 10.14 -20.57 4.73
C GLU A 134 10.94 -21.75 4.16
N VAL A 135 10.30 -22.92 4.01
CA VAL A 135 10.94 -24.13 3.48
C VAL A 135 11.30 -23.95 2.01
N MET A 136 10.40 -23.40 1.19
CA MET A 136 10.67 -23.18 -0.23
C MET A 136 11.83 -22.21 -0.42
N GLU A 137 11.89 -21.12 0.33
CA GLU A 137 13.00 -20.17 0.24
C GLU A 137 14.33 -20.80 0.66
N ALA A 138 14.35 -21.58 1.75
CA ALA A 138 15.56 -22.27 2.22
C ALA A 138 16.09 -23.35 1.27
N ILE A 139 15.20 -24.03 0.51
CA ILE A 139 15.60 -25.04 -0.47
C ILE A 139 16.22 -24.41 -1.73
N TYR A 140 15.76 -23.22 -2.11
CA TYR A 140 16.13 -22.57 -3.37
C TYR A 140 17.22 -21.50 -3.24
N ASP A 141 17.59 -21.06 -2.03
CA ASP A 141 18.73 -20.14 -1.76
C ASP A 141 20.09 -20.77 -2.09
#